data_AF-A0A9P7NZ67-F1
#
_entry.id   AF-A0A9P7NZ67-F1
#
_cell.length_a   1.000
_cell.length_b   1.000
_cell.length_c   1.000
_cell.angle_alpha   90.00
_cell.angle_beta   90.00
_cell.angle_gamma   90.00
#
_symmetry.space_group_name_H-M   'P 1'
#
loop_
_entity.id
_entity.type
_entity.pdbx_description
1 polymer ?
#
loop_
_entity_poly.entity_id
_entity_poly.type
_entity_poly.pdbx_seq_one_letter_code
_entity_poly.pdbx_strand_id
1 'polypeptide(L)'
;NRWIDKVSSQCGIFFAGWPPLSLKGGQCNVILADESEDAIDIPTCHVVGSDDPYIDGAMSLHSMCDQDSAVLFDHGSGHFIPREPQTLSELTEAITAMTEQVEASFSSQSDTESISEIRKSIDGFSMLSDDCSSASSVDSGDYGDEKC
;
A
#
# COMPACT_ATOMS: atom_id res chain seq x y z
N ASN A 1 -3.11 -31.44 -1.56
CA ASN A 1 -4.07 -30.43 -2.05
C ASN A 1 -3.51 -29.03 -1.87
N ARG A 2 -2.60 -28.63 -2.76
CA ARG A 2 -2.00 -27.30 -2.80
C ARG A 2 -2.67 -26.58 -3.97
N TRP A 3 -3.80 -25.91 -3.71
CA TRP A 3 -4.67 -25.38 -4.78
C TRP A 3 -5.24 -23.98 -4.49
N ILE A 4 -4.73 -23.27 -3.48
CA ILE A 4 -4.94 -21.83 -3.38
C ILE A 4 -3.65 -21.27 -2.78
N ASP A 5 -2.62 -21.16 -3.61
CA ASP A 5 -1.63 -20.13 -3.35
C ASP A 5 -2.43 -18.81 -3.39
N LYS A 6 -2.44 -18.11 -2.26
CA LYS A 6 -3.23 -16.92 -2.01
C LYS A 6 -2.81 -15.84 -3.01
N VAL A 7 -3.57 -15.65 -4.09
CA VAL A 7 -3.42 -14.51 -5.00
C VAL A 7 -3.86 -13.28 -4.21
N SER A 8 -2.91 -12.50 -3.70
CA SER A 8 -3.16 -11.47 -2.68
C SER A 8 -3.43 -10.06 -3.21
N SER A 9 -3.70 -9.90 -4.51
CA SER A 9 -3.99 -8.57 -5.07
C SER A 9 -5.27 -8.63 -5.90
N GLN A 10 -6.42 -8.48 -5.24
CA GLN A 10 -7.66 -8.14 -5.94
C GLN A 10 -7.59 -6.66 -6.30
N CYS A 11 -7.66 -6.34 -7.60
CA CYS A 11 -7.79 -4.97 -8.09
C CYS A 11 -9.08 -4.83 -8.92
N GLY A 12 -9.59 -3.60 -8.97
CA GLY A 12 -10.73 -3.22 -9.80
C GLY A 12 -10.29 -2.47 -11.05
N ILE A 13 -10.95 -2.69 -12.18
CA ILE A 13 -10.79 -1.87 -13.39
C ILE A 13 -12.18 -1.40 -13.81
N PHE A 14 -12.38 -0.08 -13.86
CA PHE A 14 -13.65 0.55 -14.18
C PHE A 14 -13.52 1.33 -15.49
N PHE A 15 -14.26 0.92 -16.52
CA PHE A 15 -14.38 1.67 -17.77
C PHE A 15 -15.62 2.56 -17.70
N ALA A 16 -15.41 3.88 -17.75
CA ALA A 16 -16.48 4.89 -17.66
C ALA A 16 -17.52 4.56 -16.57
N GLY A 17 -17.02 4.23 -15.37
CA GLY A 17 -17.83 3.75 -14.26
C GLY A 17 -18.77 4.81 -13.68
N TRP A 18 -19.74 4.37 -12.87
CA TRP A 18 -20.69 5.24 -12.19
C TRP A 18 -20.65 4.98 -10.68
N PRO A 19 -20.88 5.99 -9.82
CA PRO A 19 -20.82 5.79 -8.38
C PRO A 19 -21.91 4.84 -7.89
N PRO A 20 -21.72 4.19 -6.73
CA PRO A 20 -22.71 3.32 -6.14
C PRO A 20 -24.05 4.03 -5.92
N LEU A 21 -25.15 3.28 -6.00
CA LEU A 21 -26.50 3.81 -5.82
C LEU A 21 -27.12 3.24 -4.54
N SER A 22 -27.73 4.11 -3.74
CA SER A 22 -28.55 3.72 -2.60
C SER A 22 -30.02 3.69 -3.00
N LEU A 23 -30.66 2.53 -2.81
CA LEU A 23 -32.11 2.37 -2.98
C LEU A 23 -32.76 2.35 -1.59
N LYS A 24 -33.19 3.53 -1.11
CA LYS A 24 -33.87 3.68 0.19
C LYS A 24 -35.23 4.33 -0.02
N GLY A 25 -36.28 3.74 0.55
CA GLY A 25 -37.64 4.31 0.52
C GLY A 25 -38.25 4.47 -0.88
N GLY A 26 -37.81 3.68 -1.87
CA GLY A 26 -38.25 3.80 -3.27
C GLY A 26 -37.57 4.93 -4.04
N GLN A 27 -36.59 5.61 -3.44
CA GLN A 27 -35.75 6.62 -4.09
C GLN A 27 -34.39 6.02 -4.43
N CYS A 28 -33.82 6.44 -5.57
CA CYS A 28 -32.49 6.08 -6.02
C CYS A 28 -31.60 7.31 -5.87
N ASN A 29 -30.65 7.26 -4.94
CA ASN A 29 -29.69 8.33 -4.69
C ASN A 29 -28.29 7.84 -5.05
N VAL A 30 -27.49 8.71 -5.65
CA VAL A 30 -26.06 8.46 -5.83
C VAL A 30 -25.39 8.58 -4.48
N ILE A 31 -24.49 7.65 -4.15
CA ILE A 31 -23.66 7.72 -2.96
C ILE A 31 -22.37 8.44 -3.35
N LEU A 32 -22.08 9.53 -2.65
CA LEU A 32 -20.90 10.35 -2.86
C LEU A 32 -19.92 10.21 -1.69
N ALA A 33 -18.64 10.55 -1.94
CA ALA A 33 -17.55 10.30 -0.99
C ALA A 33 -17.66 11.16 0.28
N ASP A 34 -18.36 12.28 0.22
CA ASP A 34 -18.67 13.13 1.38
C ASP A 34 -19.88 12.65 2.20
N GLU A 35 -20.68 11.74 1.63
CA GLU A 35 -21.88 11.18 2.26
C GLU A 35 -21.66 9.78 2.86
N SER A 36 -20.58 9.09 2.48
CA SER A 36 -20.24 7.76 2.99
C SER A 36 -18.78 7.67 3.47
N GLU A 37 -18.59 7.12 4.66
CA GLU A 37 -17.26 6.81 5.21
C GLU A 37 -16.66 5.51 4.63
N ASP A 38 -17.48 4.72 3.92
CA ASP A 38 -17.07 3.46 3.30
C ASP A 38 -16.38 3.72 1.94
N ALA A 39 -15.06 3.84 1.96
CA ALA A 39 -14.25 3.90 0.74
C ALA A 39 -14.04 2.50 0.14
N ILE A 40 -13.93 2.43 -1.18
CA ILE A 40 -13.47 1.22 -1.88
C ILE A 40 -11.95 1.15 -1.65
N ASP A 41 -11.52 0.18 -0.84
CA ASP A 41 -10.16 0.02 -0.29
C ASP A 41 -9.27 -0.92 -1.12
N ILE A 42 -9.77 -1.41 -2.26
CA ILE A 42 -8.97 -2.16 -3.21
C ILE A 42 -8.31 -1.23 -4.22
N PRO A 43 -7.13 -1.56 -4.76
CA PRO A 43 -6.51 -0.81 -5.84
C PRO A 43 -7.41 -0.78 -7.08
N THR A 44 -7.60 0.39 -7.67
CA THR A 44 -8.54 0.58 -8.77
C THR A 44 -7.95 1.39 -9.92
N CYS A 45 -8.12 0.91 -11.15
CA CYS A 45 -7.81 1.68 -12.35
C CYS A 45 -9.10 2.18 -13.01
N HIS A 46 -9.25 3.50 -13.10
CA HIS A 46 -10.40 4.18 -13.70
C HIS A 46 -10.03 4.62 -15.11
N VAL A 47 -10.60 3.96 -16.10
CA VAL A 47 -10.42 4.27 -17.52
C VAL A 47 -11.54 5.22 -17.93
N VAL A 48 -11.18 6.46 -18.19
CA VAL A 48 -12.10 7.55 -18.54
C VAL A 48 -11.76 8.13 -19.90
N GLY A 49 -12.71 8.83 -20.50
CA GLY A 49 -12.51 9.58 -21.71
C GLY A 49 -12.84 11.04 -21.50
N SER A 50 -11.93 11.95 -21.83
CA SER A 50 -12.15 13.40 -21.69
C SER A 50 -13.38 13.94 -22.42
N ASP A 51 -13.82 13.26 -23.50
CA ASP A 51 -14.99 13.64 -24.29
C ASP A 51 -16.26 12.87 -23.87
N ASP A 52 -16.21 12.14 -22.76
CA ASP A 52 -17.37 11.42 -22.22
C ASP A 52 -18.38 12.41 -21.58
N PRO A 53 -19.64 12.47 -22.06
CA PRO A 53 -20.66 13.32 -21.45
C PRO A 53 -21.01 12.94 -19.99
N TYR A 54 -20.58 11.75 -19.53
CA TYR A 54 -20.79 11.23 -18.18
C TYR A 54 -19.51 11.24 -17.33
N ILE A 55 -18.47 11.98 -17.75
CA ILE A 55 -17.18 12.07 -17.04
C ILE A 55 -17.33 12.42 -15.56
N ASP A 56 -18.27 13.30 -15.21
CA ASP A 56 -18.53 13.70 -13.82
C ASP A 56 -18.93 12.50 -12.94
N GLY A 57 -19.65 11.54 -13.50
CA GLY A 57 -20.00 10.30 -12.81
C GLY A 57 -18.78 9.40 -12.56
N ALA A 58 -17.92 9.26 -13.57
CA ALA A 58 -16.69 8.48 -13.43
C ALA A 58 -15.73 9.09 -12.41
N MET A 59 -15.62 10.43 -12.39
CA MET A 59 -14.83 11.18 -11.41
C MET A 59 -15.43 11.08 -10.00
N SER A 60 -16.75 11.05 -9.89
CA SER A 60 -17.44 10.82 -8.62
C SER A 60 -17.14 9.41 -8.07
N LEU A 61 -17.10 8.38 -8.93
CA LEU A 61 -16.71 7.03 -8.53
C LEU A 61 -15.23 6.97 -8.14
N HIS A 62 -14.35 7.63 -8.89
CA HIS A 62 -12.93 7.73 -8.54
C HIS A 62 -12.74 8.33 -7.14
N SER A 63 -13.53 9.34 -6.78
CA SER A 63 -13.46 9.98 -5.47
C SER A 63 -13.92 9.08 -4.31
N MET A 64 -14.65 7.99 -4.60
CA MET A 64 -15.08 6.99 -3.60
C MET A 64 -14.01 5.92 -3.33
N CYS A 65 -12.98 5.85 -4.17
CA CYS A 65 -11.88 4.90 -4.02
C CYS A 65 -10.73 5.50 -3.19
N ASP A 66 -9.88 4.65 -2.64
CA ASP A 66 -8.63 5.06 -1.99
C ASP A 66 -7.71 5.81 -2.98
N GLN A 67 -7.46 7.09 -2.73
CA GLN A 67 -6.69 7.96 -3.62
C GLN A 67 -5.19 7.63 -3.66
N ASP A 68 -4.67 6.90 -2.67
CA ASP A 68 -3.27 6.49 -2.64
C ASP A 68 -3.00 5.31 -3.58
N SER A 69 -4.03 4.50 -3.86
CA SER A 69 -3.94 3.30 -4.71
C SER A 69 -4.76 3.37 -6.00
N ALA A 70 -5.65 4.35 -6.14
CA ALA A 70 -6.44 4.58 -7.34
C ALA A 70 -5.62 5.26 -8.45
N VAL A 71 -5.74 4.72 -9.66
CA VAL A 71 -5.12 5.27 -10.88
C VAL A 71 -6.23 5.77 -11.80
N LEU A 72 -6.08 6.97 -12.34
CA LEU A 72 -6.94 7.55 -13.37
C LEU A 72 -6.21 7.53 -14.72
N PHE A 73 -6.76 6.80 -15.69
CA PHE A 73 -6.25 6.72 -17.05
C PHE A 73 -7.24 7.36 -18.03
N ASP A 74 -6.84 8.46 -18.65
CA ASP A 74 -7.64 9.15 -19.67
C ASP A 74 -7.22 8.71 -21.07
N HIS A 75 -8.14 8.10 -21.82
CA HIS A 75 -7.91 7.69 -23.20
C HIS A 75 -8.31 8.76 -24.24
N GLY A 76 -8.77 9.94 -23.81
CA GLY A 76 -8.99 11.12 -24.64
C GLY A 76 -10.11 11.00 -25.68
N SER A 77 -11.01 10.03 -25.55
CA SER A 77 -12.17 9.85 -26.45
C SER A 77 -13.49 9.91 -25.66
N GLY A 78 -14.64 9.62 -26.29
CA GLY A 78 -15.94 9.60 -25.60
C GLY A 78 -16.22 8.33 -24.79
N HIS A 79 -17.48 8.09 -24.44
CA HIS A 79 -17.97 6.96 -23.63
C HIS A 79 -17.84 5.58 -24.30
N PHE A 80 -16.62 5.07 -24.47
CA PHE A 80 -16.34 3.80 -25.14
C PHE A 80 -15.12 3.08 -24.54
N ILE A 81 -15.04 1.77 -24.76
CA ILE A 81 -13.83 1.01 -24.43
C ILE A 81 -12.73 1.36 -25.44
N PRO A 82 -11.53 1.78 -24.99
CA PRO A 82 -10.43 2.09 -25.89
C PRO A 82 -10.01 0.85 -26.70
N ARG A 83 -9.79 1.04 -28.00
CA ARG A 83 -9.43 -0.04 -28.95
C ARG A 83 -8.19 0.25 -29.78
N GLU A 84 -7.68 1.48 -29.71
CA GLU A 84 -6.47 1.89 -30.41
C GLU A 84 -5.26 1.14 -29.81
N PRO A 85 -4.41 0.50 -30.63
CA PRO A 85 -3.29 -0.30 -30.13
C PRO A 85 -2.34 0.48 -29.21
N GLN A 86 -2.10 1.75 -29.52
CA GLN A 86 -1.27 2.62 -28.70
C GLN A 86 -1.88 2.84 -27.31
N THR A 87 -3.14 3.26 -27.26
CA THR A 87 -3.87 3.49 -26.00
C THR A 87 -3.97 2.23 -25.16
N LEU A 88 -4.14 1.06 -25.79
CA LEU A 88 -4.15 -0.23 -25.08
C LEU A 88 -2.79 -0.57 -24.47
N SER A 89 -1.69 -0.23 -25.15
CA SER A 89 -0.33 -0.40 -24.61
C SER A 89 -0.13 0.47 -23.37
N GLU A 90 -0.50 1.76 -23.47
CA GLU A 90 -0.41 2.72 -22.36
C GLU A 90 -1.30 2.32 -21.18
N LEU A 91 -2.52 1.84 -21.45
CA LEU A 91 -3.43 1.32 -20.42
C LEU A 91 -2.85 0.09 -19.72
N THR A 92 -2.24 -0.82 -20.48
CA THR A 92 -1.61 -2.03 -19.93
C THR A 92 -0.44 -1.67 -19.01
N GLU A 93 0.37 -0.69 -19.42
CA GLU A 93 1.45 -0.15 -18.59
C GLU A 93 0.92 0.45 -17.29
N ALA A 94 -0.15 1.24 -17.35
CA ALA A 94 -0.78 1.83 -16.17
C ALA A 94 -1.31 0.76 -15.18
N ILE A 95 -2.01 -0.27 -15.67
CA ILE A 95 -2.52 -1.37 -14.82
C ILE A 95 -1.37 -2.17 -14.21
N THR A 96 -0.30 -2.40 -14.97
CA THR A 96 0.88 -3.14 -14.50
C THR A 96 1.56 -2.35 -13.38
N ALA A 97 1.82 -1.06 -13.59
CA ALA A 97 2.43 -0.18 -12.59
C ALA A 97 1.58 -0.09 -11.30
N MET A 98 0.25 -0.04 -11.42
CA MET A 98 -0.66 -0.08 -10.26
C MET A 98 -0.49 -1.38 -9.48
N THR A 99 -0.48 -2.53 -10.18
CA THR A 99 -0.36 -3.84 -9.53
C THR A 99 0.99 -4.01 -8.83
N GLU A 100 2.07 -3.51 -9.44
CA GLU A 100 3.41 -3.54 -8.84
C GLU A 100 3.51 -2.66 -7.58
N GLN A 101 2.90 -1.48 -7.57
CA GLN A 101 2.85 -0.60 -6.39
C GLN A 101 2.16 -1.28 -5.21
N VAL A 102 1.12 -2.04 -5.49
CA VAL A 102 0.36 -2.80 -4.50
C VAL A 102 1.21 -3.93 -3.92
N GLU A 103 1.89 -4.70 -4.76
CA GLU A 103 2.81 -5.76 -4.33
C GLU A 103 3.99 -5.23 -3.49
N ALA A 104 4.52 -4.07 -3.85
CA ALA A 104 5.55 -3.39 -3.08
C ALA A 104 5.02 -2.95 -1.69
N SER A 105 3.77 -2.48 -1.63
CA SER A 105 3.10 -2.08 -0.39
C SER A 105 2.77 -3.26 0.53
N PHE A 106 2.59 -4.47 -0.01
CA PHE A 106 2.46 -5.70 0.79
C PHE A 106 3.80 -6.20 1.34
N SER A 107 4.89 -6.01 0.60
CA SER A 107 6.23 -6.46 1.00
C SER A 107 6.82 -5.66 2.17
N SER A 108 6.34 -4.43 2.38
CA SER A 108 6.73 -3.59 3.52
C SER A 108 5.97 -3.88 4.82
N GLN A 109 4.95 -4.77 4.79
CA GLN A 109 4.18 -5.18 5.98
C GLN A 109 4.64 -6.51 6.60
N SER A 110 5.63 -7.20 6.01
CA SER A 110 6.32 -8.30 6.70
C SER A 110 7.41 -7.76 7.63
N ASP A 111 7.14 -7.88 8.94
CA ASP A 111 8.09 -7.89 10.06
C ASP A 111 8.52 -6.55 10.71
N THR A 112 7.93 -6.22 11.87
CA THR A 112 8.70 -5.77 13.06
C THR A 112 8.14 -6.24 14.43
N GLU A 113 6.92 -6.77 14.51
CA GLU A 113 6.31 -7.16 15.80
C GLU A 113 6.81 -8.50 16.39
N SER A 114 7.60 -9.31 15.67
CA SER A 114 7.95 -10.67 16.14
C SER A 114 9.39 -10.87 16.64
N ILE A 115 10.34 -9.95 16.42
CA ILE A 115 11.72 -10.13 16.92
C ILE A 115 11.98 -9.40 18.25
N SER A 116 11.23 -8.33 18.54
CA SER A 116 11.38 -7.57 19.79
C SER A 116 10.84 -8.33 21.02
N GLU A 117 9.76 -9.11 20.86
CA GLU A 117 9.20 -9.94 21.93
C GLU A 117 10.06 -11.17 22.24
N ILE A 118 10.73 -11.74 21.24
CA ILE A 118 11.68 -12.84 21.43
C ILE A 118 12.90 -12.37 22.22
N ARG A 119 13.44 -11.16 21.94
CA ARG A 119 14.56 -10.60 22.71
C ARG A 119 14.18 -10.32 24.17
N LYS A 120 12.99 -9.78 24.43
CA LYS A 120 12.47 -9.59 25.80
C LYS A 120 12.35 -10.89 26.60
N SER A 121 12.10 -12.02 25.94
CA SER A 121 12.06 -13.33 26.59
C SER A 121 13.44 -13.94 26.86
N ILE A 122 14.47 -13.57 26.09
CA ILE A 122 15.85 -14.06 26.30
C ILE A 122 16.52 -13.28 27.45
N ASP A 123 16.25 -11.98 27.55
CA ASP A 123 16.79 -11.13 28.62
C ASP A 123 16.18 -11.44 30.01
N GLY A 124 15.10 -12.24 30.06
CA GLY A 124 14.46 -12.70 31.30
C GLY A 124 15.07 -13.97 31.92
N PHE A 125 16.06 -14.61 31.30
CA PHE A 125 16.66 -15.86 31.79
C PHE A 125 18.02 -15.68 32.52
N SER A 126 18.45 -14.46 32.81
CA SER A 126 19.69 -14.23 33.58
C SER A 126 19.39 -13.82 35.03
N MET A 127 19.19 -14.81 35.88
CA MET A 127 19.27 -14.66 37.34
C MET A 127 19.88 -15.95 37.90
N LEU A 128 20.91 -15.81 38.76
CA LEU A 128 21.89 -16.78 39.28
C LEU A 128 23.24 -16.66 38.53
N SER A 129 24.33 -16.20 39.13
CA SER A 129 24.69 -16.07 40.55
C SER A 129 25.85 -15.09 40.73
N ASP A 130 25.86 -14.48 41.91
CA ASP A 130 26.88 -13.62 42.48
C ASP A 130 28.31 -14.23 42.56
N ASP A 131 29.24 -13.35 42.94
CA ASP A 131 30.66 -13.51 43.31
C ASP A 131 31.62 -12.94 42.23
N CYS A 132 32.54 -11.99 42.47
CA CYS A 132 33.16 -11.47 43.68
C CYS A 132 33.90 -10.14 43.38
N SER A 133 33.72 -9.17 44.28
CA SER A 133 34.63 -8.09 44.75
C SER A 133 35.61 -7.34 43.80
N SER A 134 35.26 -6.08 43.56
CA SER A 134 35.97 -4.83 43.94
C SER A 134 37.41 -4.47 43.49
N ALA A 135 37.48 -3.23 42.97
CA ALA A 135 38.50 -2.17 43.14
C ALA A 135 39.84 -2.33 42.38
N SER A 136 40.04 -1.63 41.25
CA SER A 136 40.49 -0.22 41.09
C SER A 136 41.96 0.01 41.39
N SER A 137 42.74 0.44 40.38
CA SER A 137 43.35 1.77 40.30
C SER A 137 44.51 1.77 39.30
N VAL A 138 44.41 2.69 38.34
CA VAL A 138 45.47 3.13 37.43
C VAL A 138 46.47 4.00 38.19
N ASP A 139 47.77 3.73 38.03
CA ASP A 139 48.94 4.64 38.05
C ASP A 139 50.19 3.76 37.87
N SER A 140 51.27 4.03 37.13
CA SER A 140 52.07 5.25 37.00
C SER A 140 53.16 5.08 35.91
N GLY A 141 53.67 6.19 35.35
CA GLY A 141 55.05 6.41 34.84
C GLY A 141 55.45 5.74 33.52
N ASP A 142 55.64 6.46 32.40
CA ASP A 142 56.78 7.34 32.06
C ASP A 142 58.16 6.66 32.16
N TYR A 143 58.79 6.37 31.00
CA TYR A 143 60.23 6.54 30.77
C TYR A 143 60.59 6.31 29.29
N GLY A 144 61.09 7.38 28.64
CA GLY A 144 62.39 7.34 27.95
C GLY A 144 62.50 6.73 26.55
N ASP A 145 62.54 7.62 25.56
CA ASP A 145 63.41 7.59 24.38
C ASP A 145 64.82 7.03 24.70
N GLU A 146 65.38 6.12 23.89
CA GLU A 146 66.75 6.24 23.33
C GLU A 146 67.12 5.12 22.34
N LYS A 147 67.85 5.58 21.30
CA LYS A 147 68.51 4.90 20.18
C LYS A 147 69.25 3.57 20.47
N CYS A 148 69.17 2.62 19.54
CA CYS A 148 70.23 2.26 18.57
C CYS A 148 69.75 1.18 17.60
#